data_AF-A0A976K857-F1
#
_entry.id   AF-A0A976K857-F1
#
_cell.length_a   1.000
_cell.length_b   1.000
_cell.length_c   1.000
_cell.angle_alpha   90.00
_cell.angle_beta   90.00
_cell.angle_gamma   90.00
#
_symmetry.space_group_name_H-M   'P 1'
#
loop_
_entity.id
_entity.type
_entity.pdbx_description
1 polymer ?
#
loop_
_entity_poly.entity_id
_entity_poly.type
_entity_poly.pdbx_seq_one_letter_code
_entity_poly.pdbx_strand_id
1 'polypeptide(L)'
;MVTRKPKGLGRGLEALLGPRVADPAPAPAAAPGGAPNSLPVSEMVPGVYQPRTRMDEGALYELAESIKAQGVMQPILVRRLAAGPHAGKYEIIAGERRFRASQLAGLDEVPVLVRDVPDEAAAAMALIENMQREDLNPLEEAQGLQRLVREFGLT
;
A
#
# COMPACT_ATOMS: atom_id res chain seq x y z
N MET A 1 33.52 8.75 2.20
CA MET A 1 32.21 8.11 1.95
C MET A 1 31.13 9.10 2.34
N VAL A 2 30.37 9.63 1.37
CA VAL A 2 29.29 10.59 1.65
C VAL A 2 28.02 9.80 1.93
N THR A 3 27.63 9.70 3.19
CA THR A 3 26.36 9.14 3.62
C THR A 3 25.23 10.09 3.18
N ARG A 4 24.44 9.68 2.18
CA ARG A 4 23.24 10.43 1.79
C ARG A 4 22.26 10.43 2.98
N LYS A 5 21.96 11.61 3.53
CA LYS A 5 20.89 11.79 4.52
C LYS A 5 19.54 11.49 3.85
N PRO A 6 18.65 10.70 4.48
CA PRO A 6 17.29 10.54 3.98
C PRO A 6 16.60 11.91 4.02
N LYS A 7 16.18 12.37 2.85
CA LYS A 7 15.51 13.65 2.67
C LYS A 7 14.06 13.46 3.13
N GLY A 8 13.82 13.69 4.43
CA GLY A 8 12.49 13.58 5.02
C GLY A 8 11.50 14.51 4.30
N LEU A 9 10.37 13.94 3.89
CA LEU A 9 9.26 14.63 3.22
C LEU A 9 8.56 15.59 4.20
N GLY A 10 9.07 16.82 4.33
CA GLY A 10 8.34 18.02 4.77
C GLY A 10 7.73 18.05 6.19
N ARG A 11 7.66 19.25 6.78
CA ARG A 11 6.91 19.50 8.03
C ARG A 11 5.41 19.58 7.72
N GLY A 12 4.74 18.44 7.71
CA GLY A 12 3.29 18.34 7.46
C GLY A 12 2.81 16.90 7.35
N LEU A 13 3.68 16.01 6.85
CA LEU A 13 3.44 14.58 6.72
C LEU A 13 3.29 13.88 8.07
N GLU A 14 4.08 14.26 9.08
CA GLU A 14 4.04 13.69 10.43
C GLU A 14 2.69 13.92 11.14
N ALA A 15 1.97 14.98 10.77
CA ALA A 15 0.64 15.26 11.35
C ALA A 15 -0.45 14.32 10.79
N LEU A 16 -0.26 13.79 9.58
CA LEU A 16 -1.21 12.88 8.92
C LEU A 16 -0.87 11.40 9.15
N LEU A 17 0.41 11.07 9.35
CA LEU A 17 0.89 9.69 9.46
C LEU A 17 0.90 9.11 10.89
N GLY A 18 0.64 9.93 11.91
CA GLY A 18 0.76 9.51 13.31
C GLY A 18 2.20 9.13 13.69
N PRO A 19 2.44 8.64 14.92
CA PRO A 19 3.80 8.40 15.40
C PRO A 19 4.47 7.27 14.59
N ARG A 20 5.47 7.69 13.79
CA ARG A 20 6.53 6.94 13.09
C ARG A 20 6.14 5.56 12.53
N VAL A 21 6.18 5.47 11.20
CA VAL A 21 6.46 4.22 10.46
C VAL A 21 7.83 3.72 10.92
N ALA A 22 7.86 2.94 11.99
CA ALA A 22 9.02 2.15 12.37
C ALA A 22 9.08 0.94 11.45
N ASP A 23 10.30 0.59 11.05
CA ASP A 23 10.66 -0.64 10.34
C ASP A 23 9.87 -1.86 10.85
N PRO A 24 9.61 -2.87 10.00
CA PRO A 24 8.79 -4.02 10.35
C PRO A 24 9.42 -4.79 11.51
N ALA A 25 8.93 -4.51 12.72
CA ALA A 25 9.16 -5.36 13.88
C ALA A 25 8.48 -6.72 13.63
N PRO A 26 9.07 -7.83 14.10
CA PRO A 26 8.50 -9.15 13.91
C PRO A 26 7.11 -9.21 14.54
N ALA A 27 6.20 -9.92 13.86
CA ALA A 27 4.76 -9.96 14.10
C ALA A 27 4.36 -9.96 15.59
N PRO A 28 3.46 -9.05 16.04
CA PRO A 28 2.87 -9.17 17.36
C PRO A 28 1.77 -10.25 17.33
N ALA A 29 1.80 -11.11 18.33
CA ALA A 29 0.75 -12.06 18.64
C ALA A 29 -0.61 -11.35 18.78
N ALA A 30 -1.66 -12.03 18.31
CA ALA A 30 -3.03 -11.55 18.24
C ALA A 30 -3.54 -10.98 19.58
N ALA A 31 -3.92 -9.70 19.57
CA ALA A 31 -4.70 -9.09 20.64
C ALA A 31 -6.21 -9.34 20.40
N PRO A 32 -7.03 -9.58 21.46
CA PRO A 32 -8.46 -9.83 21.30
C PRO A 32 -9.15 -8.52 20.93
N GLY A 33 -9.72 -8.46 19.71
CA GLY A 33 -10.26 -7.25 19.08
C GLY A 33 -9.33 -6.61 18.04
N GLY A 34 -8.18 -7.22 17.75
CA GLY A 34 -7.23 -6.75 16.75
C GLY A 34 -7.77 -6.89 15.32
N ALA A 35 -7.40 -5.93 14.47
CA ALA A 35 -7.73 -5.99 13.06
C ALA A 35 -7.16 -7.29 12.43
N PRO A 36 -7.85 -7.88 11.43
CA PRO A 36 -7.47 -9.16 10.88
C PRO A 36 -6.04 -9.13 10.32
N ASN A 37 -5.30 -10.21 10.55
CA ASN A 37 -3.96 -10.43 10.01
C ASN A 37 -3.97 -11.22 8.68
N SER A 38 -5.13 -11.76 8.30
CA SER A 38 -5.42 -12.42 7.02
C SER A 38 -6.79 -11.95 6.52
N LEU A 39 -6.95 -11.77 5.21
CA LEU A 39 -8.24 -11.44 4.59
C LEU A 39 -8.50 -12.29 3.35
N PRO A 40 -9.78 -12.64 3.10
CA PRO A 40 -10.18 -13.19 1.81
C PRO A 40 -9.89 -12.20 0.68
N VAL A 41 -9.32 -12.71 -0.40
CA VAL A 41 -8.99 -11.91 -1.58
C VAL A 41 -10.23 -11.24 -2.19
N SER A 42 -11.42 -11.84 -2.00
CA SER A 42 -12.73 -11.34 -2.46
C SER A 42 -13.27 -10.13 -1.65
N GLU A 43 -12.79 -9.95 -0.43
CA GLU A 43 -13.13 -8.81 0.45
C GLU A 43 -12.26 -7.58 0.18
N MET A 44 -11.19 -7.73 -0.60
CA MET A 44 -10.27 -6.66 -0.92
C MET A 44 -10.64 -5.98 -2.24
N VAL A 45 -10.44 -4.66 -2.31
CA VAL A 45 -10.67 -3.85 -3.50
C VAL A 45 -9.42 -3.04 -3.85
N PRO A 46 -9.15 -2.84 -5.14
CA PRO A 46 -8.03 -2.03 -5.59
C PRO A 46 -8.19 -0.58 -5.11
N GLY A 47 -7.08 0.03 -4.66
CA GLY A 47 -7.06 1.45 -4.30
C GLY A 47 -7.36 2.37 -5.48
N VAL A 48 -7.96 3.53 -5.20
CA VAL A 48 -8.33 4.54 -6.21
C VAL A 48 -7.11 5.10 -6.96
N TYR A 49 -5.95 5.15 -6.30
CA TYR A 49 -4.72 5.77 -6.81
C TYR A 49 -3.72 4.74 -7.34
N GLN A 50 -4.10 4.02 -8.40
CA GLN A 50 -3.21 3.06 -9.07
C GLN A 50 -2.64 3.58 -10.38
N PRO A 51 -1.37 4.03 -10.40
CA PRO A 51 -0.76 4.56 -11.62
C PRO A 51 -0.28 3.47 -12.60
N ARG A 52 -0.07 2.22 -12.16
CA ARG A 52 0.35 1.13 -13.06
C ARG A 52 -0.82 0.62 -13.90
N THR A 53 -1.13 1.34 -14.97
CA THR A 53 -2.07 0.91 -16.03
C THR A 53 -1.50 -0.23 -16.89
N ARG A 54 -0.16 -0.36 -16.97
CA ARG A 54 0.51 -1.52 -17.58
C ARG A 54 1.40 -2.22 -16.56
N MET A 55 0.99 -3.41 -16.14
CA MET A 55 1.88 -4.34 -15.46
C MET A 55 2.51 -5.25 -16.51
N ASP A 56 3.82 -5.50 -16.38
CA ASP A 56 4.48 -6.56 -17.13
C ASP A 56 3.90 -7.91 -16.65
N GLU A 57 3.19 -8.61 -17.55
CA GLU A 57 2.50 -9.86 -17.24
C GLU A 57 3.49 -10.98 -16.88
N GLY A 58 4.69 -10.99 -17.48
CA GLY A 58 5.73 -11.97 -17.20
C GLY A 58 6.22 -11.87 -15.75
N ALA A 59 6.61 -10.67 -15.33
CA ALA A 59 7.04 -10.40 -13.96
C ALA A 59 5.92 -10.60 -12.92
N LEU A 60 4.66 -10.50 -13.33
CA LEU A 60 3.53 -10.79 -12.46
C LEU A 60 3.33 -12.31 -12.30
N TYR A 61 3.48 -13.09 -13.37
CA TYR A 61 3.44 -14.55 -13.34
C TYR A 61 4.58 -15.14 -12.51
N GLU A 62 5.81 -14.64 -12.66
CA GLU A 62 6.94 -15.06 -11.82
C GLU A 62 6.67 -14.82 -10.34
N LEU A 63 6.07 -13.67 -10.00
CA LEU A 63 5.67 -13.37 -8.63
C LEU A 63 4.55 -14.30 -8.15
N ALA A 64 3.59 -14.65 -9.01
CA ALA A 64 2.51 -15.58 -8.69
C ALA A 64 3.05 -16.99 -8.39
N GLU A 65 4.00 -17.50 -9.20
CA GLU A 65 4.66 -18.78 -8.96
C GLU A 65 5.46 -18.78 -7.64
N SER A 66 6.16 -17.67 -7.36
CA SER A 66 6.86 -17.49 -6.07
C SER A 66 5.88 -17.51 -4.88
N ILE A 67 4.77 -16.78 -4.98
CA ILE A 67 3.72 -16.75 -3.96
C ILE A 67 3.06 -18.12 -3.79
N LYS A 68 2.87 -18.88 -4.87
CA LYS A 68 2.33 -20.24 -4.81
C LYS A 68 3.27 -21.19 -4.07
N ALA A 69 4.58 -21.02 -4.21
CA ALA A 69 5.57 -21.86 -3.56
C ALA A 69 5.83 -21.49 -2.08
N GLN A 70 5.83 -20.20 -1.76
CA GLN A 70 6.31 -19.69 -0.46
C GLN A 70 5.24 -18.92 0.33
N GLY A 71 4.07 -18.68 -0.25
CA GLY A 71 3.08 -17.75 0.27
C GLY A 71 3.51 -16.29 0.10
N VAL A 72 2.66 -15.39 0.58
CA VAL A 72 2.94 -13.95 0.57
C VAL A 72 3.83 -13.61 1.77
N MET A 73 5.11 -13.34 1.53
CA MET A 73 6.05 -13.02 2.62
C MET A 73 5.84 -11.66 3.27
N GLN A 74 5.42 -10.66 2.50
CA GLN A 74 5.14 -9.31 3.02
C GLN A 74 3.64 -9.04 2.99
N PRO A 75 3.01 -8.65 4.11
CA PRO A 75 1.57 -8.43 4.17
C PRO A 75 1.15 -7.23 3.33
N ILE A 76 -0.08 -7.30 2.79
CA ILE A 76 -0.68 -6.21 1.99
C ILE A 76 -1.25 -5.17 2.95
N LEU A 77 -0.95 -3.89 2.71
CA LEU A 77 -1.46 -2.80 3.54
C LEU A 77 -2.85 -2.43 3.06
N VAL A 78 -3.82 -2.52 3.96
CA VAL A 78 -5.23 -2.25 3.65
C VAL A 78 -5.87 -1.34 4.68
N ARG A 79 -7.02 -0.77 4.33
CA ARG A 79 -7.92 -0.11 5.28
C ARG A 79 -9.34 -0.55 5.07
N ARG A 80 -10.17 -0.45 6.10
CA ARG A 80 -11.60 -0.76 6.00
C ARG A 80 -12.34 0.44 5.43
N LEU A 81 -13.18 0.21 4.42
CA LEU A 81 -14.03 1.24 3.84
C LEU A 81 -15.32 1.38 4.66
N ALA A 82 -15.54 2.59 5.20
CA ALA A 82 -16.74 2.89 5.99
C ALA A 82 -17.96 3.25 5.14
N ALA A 83 -17.76 3.76 3.93
CA ALA A 83 -18.82 4.27 3.06
C ALA A 83 -18.55 3.96 1.58
N GLY A 84 -19.57 4.20 0.73
CA GLY A 84 -19.49 4.03 -0.72
C GLY A 84 -19.89 2.63 -1.22
N PRO A 85 -19.70 2.34 -2.53
CA PRO A 85 -20.11 1.08 -3.15
C PRO A 85 -19.43 -0.17 -2.58
N HIS A 86 -18.30 0.03 -1.91
CA HIS A 86 -17.49 -1.03 -1.30
C HIS A 86 -17.46 -0.91 0.23
N ALA A 87 -18.46 -0.26 0.85
CA ALA A 87 -18.57 -0.19 2.30
C ALA A 87 -18.52 -1.60 2.94
N GLY A 88 -17.70 -1.74 3.98
CA GLY A 88 -17.44 -3.03 4.64
C GLY A 88 -16.28 -3.84 4.04
N LYS A 89 -15.84 -3.53 2.81
CA LYS A 89 -14.65 -4.13 2.18
C LYS A 89 -13.36 -3.45 2.59
N TYR A 90 -12.23 -4.01 2.17
CA TYR A 90 -10.90 -3.50 2.45
C TYR A 90 -10.25 -2.90 1.20
N GLU A 91 -9.90 -1.63 1.23
CA GLU A 91 -9.14 -0.98 0.16
C GLU A 91 -7.64 -1.21 0.32
N ILE A 92 -6.99 -1.57 -0.77
CA ILE A 92 -5.53 -1.74 -0.84
C ILE A 92 -4.86 -0.38 -0.90
N ILE A 93 -4.05 -0.06 0.11
CA ILE A 93 -3.20 1.14 0.15
C ILE A 93 -1.86 0.85 -0.54
N ALA A 94 -1.25 -0.31 -0.25
CA ALA A 94 0.02 -0.71 -0.82
C ALA A 94 0.12 -2.23 -0.98
N GLY A 95 0.85 -2.68 -2.01
CA GLY A 95 1.02 -4.11 -2.31
C GLY A 95 0.13 -4.66 -3.42
N GLU A 96 -0.39 -3.82 -4.32
CA GLU A 96 -1.27 -4.23 -5.42
C GLU A 96 -0.70 -5.38 -6.28
N ARG A 97 0.60 -5.36 -6.58
CA ARG A 97 1.25 -6.44 -7.34
C ARG A 97 1.15 -7.78 -6.61
N ARG A 98 1.31 -7.78 -5.28
CA ARG A 98 1.19 -8.97 -4.43
C ARG A 98 -0.25 -9.46 -4.41
N PHE A 99 -1.22 -8.54 -4.31
CA PHE A 99 -2.65 -8.87 -4.41
C PHE A 99 -2.99 -9.56 -5.73
N ARG A 100 -2.63 -8.97 -6.86
CA ARG A 100 -2.91 -9.57 -8.19
C ARG A 100 -2.17 -10.88 -8.41
N ALA A 101 -0.91 -10.97 -8.00
CA ALA A 101 -0.16 -12.22 -8.07
C ALA A 101 -0.76 -13.31 -7.16
N SER A 102 -1.35 -12.95 -6.02
CA SER A 102 -2.07 -13.88 -5.15
C SER A 102 -3.37 -14.39 -5.79
N GLN A 103 -4.09 -13.53 -6.52
CA GLN A 103 -5.24 -13.95 -7.33
C GLN A 103 -4.82 -14.94 -8.41
N LEU A 104 -3.72 -14.66 -9.13
CA LEU A 104 -3.19 -15.57 -10.17
C LEU A 104 -2.67 -16.88 -9.59
N ALA A 105 -2.09 -16.84 -8.38
CA ALA A 105 -1.63 -18.02 -7.65
C ALA A 105 -2.80 -18.88 -7.13
N GLY A 106 -4.04 -18.37 -7.15
CA GLY A 106 -5.23 -19.06 -6.65
C GLY A 106 -5.33 -19.12 -5.14
N LEU A 107 -4.77 -18.13 -4.42
CA LEU A 107 -4.92 -18.03 -2.98
C LEU A 107 -6.30 -17.47 -2.62
N ASP A 108 -6.99 -18.14 -1.70
CA ASP A 108 -8.27 -17.67 -1.17
C ASP A 108 -8.09 -16.54 -0.15
N GLU A 109 -7.02 -16.62 0.65
CA GLU A 109 -6.67 -15.63 1.68
C GLU A 109 -5.23 -15.16 1.57
N VAL A 110 -4.98 -13.93 2.01
CA VAL A 110 -3.67 -13.29 2.00
C VAL A 110 -3.39 -12.57 3.32
N PRO A 111 -2.13 -12.55 3.78
CA PRO A 111 -1.75 -11.81 4.97
C PRO A 111 -1.87 -10.30 4.72
N VAL A 112 -2.47 -9.60 5.67
CA VAL A 112 -2.72 -8.17 5.58
C VAL A 112 -2.29 -7.43 6.84
N LEU A 113 -2.03 -6.14 6.66
CA LEU A 113 -1.92 -5.18 7.75
C LEU A 113 -3.04 -4.17 7.58
N VAL A 114 -4.03 -4.21 8.47
CA VAL A 114 -5.13 -3.24 8.46
C VAL A 114 -4.71 -1.99 9.22
N ARG A 115 -4.89 -0.83 8.59
CA ARG A 115 -4.72 0.48 9.23
C ARG A 115 -6.03 1.25 9.16
N ASP A 116 -6.41 1.84 10.29
CA ASP A 116 -7.53 2.75 10.36
C ASP A 116 -7.02 4.16 10.06
N VAL A 117 -7.26 4.60 8.83
CA VAL A 117 -6.75 5.88 8.30
C VAL A 117 -7.85 6.56 7.48
N PRO A 118 -8.04 7.87 7.65
CA PRO A 118 -9.01 8.63 6.86
C PRO A 118 -8.76 8.54 5.35
N ASP A 119 -9.79 8.82 4.55
CA ASP A 119 -9.74 8.82 3.08
C ASP A 119 -8.57 9.63 2.52
N GLU A 120 -8.41 10.86 2.99
CA GLU A 120 -7.30 11.71 2.55
C GLU A 120 -5.93 11.14 2.95
N ALA A 121 -5.79 10.61 4.16
CA ALA A 121 -4.52 10.07 4.63
C ALA A 121 -4.13 8.78 3.87
N ALA A 122 -5.10 7.92 3.57
CA ALA A 122 -4.90 6.71 2.78
C ALA A 122 -4.49 7.02 1.34
N ALA A 123 -5.17 7.97 0.71
CA ALA A 123 -4.84 8.43 -0.63
C ALA A 123 -3.44 9.07 -0.68
N ALA A 124 -3.10 9.90 0.31
CA ALA A 124 -1.76 10.47 0.43
C ALA A 124 -0.69 9.39 0.62
N MET A 125 -0.92 8.40 1.49
CA MET A 125 0.02 7.29 1.71
C MET A 125 0.25 6.46 0.46
N ALA A 126 -0.81 6.11 -0.26
CA ALA A 126 -0.71 5.40 -1.54
C ALA A 126 0.07 6.22 -2.56
N LEU A 127 -0.15 7.53 -2.63
CA LEU A 127 0.56 8.42 -3.55
C LEU A 127 2.05 8.57 -3.18
N ILE A 128 2.37 8.63 -1.89
CA ILE A 128 3.75 8.71 -1.40
C ILE A 128 4.50 7.41 -1.68
N GLU A 129 3.92 6.24 -1.42
CA GLU A 129 4.52 4.95 -1.76
C GLU A 129 4.79 4.85 -3.27
N ASN A 130 3.81 5.25 -4.08
CA ASN A 130 3.97 5.32 -5.53
C ASN A 130 5.13 6.24 -5.94
N MET A 131 5.34 7.36 -5.24
CA MET A 131 6.40 8.34 -5.51
C MET A 131 7.78 7.90 -5.00
N GLN A 132 7.85 6.98 -4.03
CA GLN A 132 9.12 6.45 -3.51
C GLN A 132 9.73 5.38 -4.42
N ARG A 133 9.15 5.14 -5.59
CA ARG A 133 9.64 4.18 -6.57
C ARG A 133 10.90 4.67 -7.27
N GLU A 134 11.86 3.77 -7.44
CA GLU A 134 13.15 4.10 -8.08
C GLU A 134 13.04 4.32 -9.61
N ASP A 135 11.93 3.91 -10.24
CA ASP A 135 11.73 3.91 -11.69
C ASP A 135 10.82 5.04 -12.21
N LEU A 136 10.56 6.08 -11.41
CA LEU A 136 9.74 7.22 -11.84
C LEU A 136 10.46 8.11 -12.85
N ASN A 137 9.75 8.50 -13.90
CA ASN A 137 10.25 9.57 -14.77
C ASN A 137 10.00 10.96 -14.13
N PRO A 138 10.79 11.99 -14.48
CA PRO A 138 10.65 13.31 -13.87
C PRO A 138 9.27 13.97 -14.03
N LEU A 139 8.50 13.60 -15.06
CA LEU A 139 7.14 14.11 -15.28
C LEU A 139 6.15 13.45 -14.32
N GLU A 140 6.25 12.15 -14.10
CA GLU A 140 5.44 11.38 -13.14
C GLU A 140 5.71 11.84 -11.71
N GLU A 141 6.99 12.08 -11.36
CA GLU A 141 7.37 12.63 -10.06
C GLU A 141 6.73 14.02 -9.85
N ALA A 142 6.83 14.91 -10.85
CA ALA A 142 6.21 16.23 -10.77
C ALA A 142 4.68 16.18 -10.66
N GLN A 143 4.03 15.26 -11.38
CA GLN A 143 2.58 15.04 -11.28
C GLN A 143 2.18 14.51 -9.90
N GLY A 144 2.94 13.55 -9.35
CA GLY A 144 2.73 13.03 -8.00
C GLY A 144 2.84 14.12 -6.94
N LEU A 145 3.90 14.93 -7.01
CA LEU A 145 4.11 16.08 -6.13
C LEU A 145 2.97 17.11 -6.26
N GLN A 146 2.56 17.44 -7.48
CA GLN A 146 1.47 18.39 -7.72
C GLN A 146 0.15 17.91 -7.11
N ARG A 147 -0.15 16.61 -7.20
CA ARG A 147 -1.34 16.02 -6.57
C ARG A 147 -1.24 16.05 -5.04
N LEU A 148 -0.05 15.76 -4.48
CA LEU A 148 0.19 15.89 -3.03
C LEU A 148 -0.12 17.31 -2.51
N VAL A 149 0.33 18.33 -3.24
CA VAL A 149 0.09 19.74 -2.89
C VAL A 149 -1.39 20.13 -3.05
N ARG A 150 -2.01 19.76 -4.19
CA ARG A 150 -3.38 20.22 -4.52
C ARG A 150 -4.47 19.47 -3.77
N GLU A 151 -4.35 18.15 -3.65
CA GLU A 151 -5.39 17.29 -3.06
C GLU A 151 -5.24 17.21 -1.53
N PHE A 152 -4.02 17.38 -0.99
CA PHE A 152 -3.76 17.16 0.45
C PHE A 152 -3.11 18.36 1.15
N GLY A 153 -2.91 19.50 0.46
CA GLY A 153 -2.43 20.74 1.05
C GLY A 153 -1.00 20.68 1.61
N LEU A 154 -0.20 19.70 1.17
CA LEU A 154 1.19 19.54 1.60
C LEU A 154 2.07 20.63 0.96
N THR A 155 2.97 21.24 1.75
CA THR A 155 3.86 22.33 1.33
C THR A 155 5.33 21.96 1.41
#